data_AF-A0A022QJF3-F1
#
_entry.id   AF-A0A022QJF3-F1
#
_cell.length_a   1.000
_cell.length_b   1.000
_cell.length_c   1.000
_cell.angle_alpha   90.00
_cell.angle_beta   90.00
_cell.angle_gamma   90.00
#
_symmetry.space_group_name_H-M   'P 1'
#
loop_
_entity.id
_entity.type
_entity.pdbx_description
1 polymer ?
#
loop_
_entity_poly.entity_id
_entity_poly.type
_entity_poly.pdbx_seq_one_letter_code
_entity_poly.pdbx_strand_id
1 'polypeptide(L)'
;PIIAPEEDRKVVEIADFAVDKHNQLAKTNLKLSNVINGTMTVLGGTYYELAISAVDRRKANAAQNYATLVYEKPWQHLKILVSFKEIPISV
;
A
#
# COMPACT_ATOMS: atom_id res chain seq x y z
N PRO A 1 0.31 -2.97 -16.25
CA PRO A 1 -0.90 -2.14 -16.47
C PRO A 1 -0.98 -1.04 -15.41
N ILE A 2 -1.39 0.17 -15.79
CA ILE A 2 -1.80 1.19 -14.80
C ILE A 2 -3.13 0.72 -14.22
N ILE A 3 -3.22 0.61 -12.91
CA ILE A 3 -4.43 0.17 -12.23
C ILE A 3 -5.19 1.41 -11.76
N ALA A 4 -6.46 1.53 -12.17
CA ALA A 4 -7.37 2.51 -11.62
C ALA A 4 -7.77 2.03 -10.21
N PRO A 5 -7.35 2.73 -9.14
CA PRO A 5 -7.35 2.18 -7.79
C PRO A 5 -8.74 2.11 -7.12
N GLU A 6 -9.72 2.87 -7.62
CA GLU A 6 -11.02 3.03 -6.95
C GLU A 6 -12.01 1.88 -7.22
N GLU A 7 -11.75 1.01 -8.20
CA GLU A 7 -12.71 -0.04 -8.61
C GLU A 7 -12.21 -1.48 -8.45
N ASP A 8 -10.93 -1.70 -8.16
CA ASP A 8 -10.38 -3.05 -8.00
C ASP A 8 -10.25 -3.44 -6.52
N ARG A 9 -11.17 -4.30 -6.06
CA ARG A 9 -11.17 -4.87 -4.70
C ARG A 9 -9.81 -5.45 -4.32
N LYS A 10 -9.06 -5.98 -5.29
CA LYS A 10 -7.75 -6.57 -5.03
C LYS A 10 -6.73 -5.51 -4.63
N VAL A 11 -6.76 -4.35 -5.28
CA VAL A 11 -5.82 -3.26 -4.99
C VAL A 11 -6.02 -2.72 -3.58
N VAL A 12 -7.27 -2.54 -3.17
CA VAL A 12 -7.60 -2.11 -1.80
C VAL A 12 -7.12 -3.14 -0.78
N GLU A 13 -7.33 -4.44 -1.02
CA GLU A 13 -6.84 -5.52 -0.15
C GLU A 13 -5.30 -5.51 -0.01
N ILE A 14 -4.58 -5.20 -1.09
CA ILE A 14 -3.13 -5.10 -1.07
C ILE A 14 -2.66 -3.85 -0.32
N ALA A 15 -3.34 -2.72 -0.50
CA ALA A 15 -3.05 -1.48 0.22
C ALA A 15 -3.30 -1.62 1.73
N ASP A 16 -4.41 -2.22 2.14
CA ASP A 16 -4.72 -2.50 3.54
C ASP A 16 -3.66 -3.41 4.15
N PHE A 17 -3.28 -4.48 3.45
CA PHE A 17 -2.20 -5.36 3.88
C PHE A 17 -0.88 -4.59 4.08
N ALA A 18 -0.53 -3.67 3.17
CA ALA A 18 0.70 -2.89 3.27
C ALA A 18 0.70 -2.02 4.54
N VAL A 19 -0.41 -1.34 4.82
CA VAL A 19 -0.58 -0.50 6.01
C VAL A 19 -0.51 -1.35 7.29
N ASP A 20 -1.26 -2.44 7.35
CA ASP A 20 -1.29 -3.32 8.52
C ASP A 20 0.09 -3.92 8.81
N LYS A 21 0.79 -4.39 7.76
CA LYS A 21 2.11 -4.97 7.91
C LYS A 21 3.14 -3.94 8.35
N HIS A 22 3.07 -2.72 7.81
CA HIS A 22 3.90 -1.60 8.25
C HIS A 22 3.63 -1.27 9.72
N ASN A 23 2.36 -1.12 10.13
CA ASN A 23 1.99 -0.85 11.53
C ASN A 23 2.55 -1.90 12.50
N GLN A 24 2.48 -3.19 12.14
CA GLN A 24 3.02 -4.28 12.96
C GLN A 24 4.55 -4.19 13.13
N LEU A 25 5.27 -3.88 12.04
CA LEU A 25 6.74 -3.83 12.00
C LEU A 25 7.30 -2.54 12.61
N ALA A 26 6.73 -1.39 12.27
CA ALA A 26 7.20 -0.07 12.67
C ALA A 26 6.55 0.45 13.96
N LYS A 27 5.60 -0.29 14.55
CA LYS A 27 4.82 0.10 15.75
C LYS A 27 4.05 1.42 15.59
N THR A 28 3.63 1.70 14.36
CA THR A 28 2.80 2.84 13.96
C THR A 28 1.31 2.51 14.03
N ASN A 29 0.44 3.49 13.77
CA ASN A 29 -1.03 3.34 13.80
C ASN A 29 -1.68 4.08 12.62
N LEU A 30 -1.16 3.82 11.42
CA LEU A 30 -1.68 4.39 10.18
C LEU A 30 -3.00 3.71 9.80
N LYS A 31 -3.92 4.48 9.21
CA LYS A 31 -5.14 3.98 8.59
C LYS A 31 -5.14 4.36 7.13
N LEU A 32 -5.36 3.38 6.24
CA LEU A 32 -5.55 3.64 4.82
C LEU A 32 -6.72 4.63 4.64
N SER A 33 -6.47 5.69 3.88
CA SER A 33 -7.46 6.71 3.54
C SER A 33 -7.88 6.57 2.08
N ASN A 34 -6.92 6.48 1.15
CA ASN A 34 -7.20 6.25 -0.26
C ASN A 34 -6.02 5.51 -0.94
N VAL A 35 -6.30 4.87 -2.07
CA VAL A 35 -5.27 4.43 -3.01
C VAL A 35 -5.26 5.44 -4.16
N ILE A 36 -4.13 6.13 -4.35
CA ILE A 36 -4.00 7.26 -5.30
C ILE A 36 -3.77 6.74 -6.72
N ASN A 37 -2.87 5.78 -6.86
CA ASN A 37 -2.60 5.06 -8.09
C ASN A 37 -1.84 3.76 -7.80
N GLY A 38 -1.74 2.91 -8.81
CA GLY A 38 -0.89 1.74 -8.70
C GLY A 38 -0.53 1.13 -10.05
N THR A 39 0.51 0.32 -10.04
CA THR A 39 0.90 -0.53 -11.17
C THR A 39 1.06 -1.97 -10.69
N MET A 40 0.81 -2.90 -11.62
CA MET A 40 1.01 -4.34 -11.41
C MET A 40 2.04 -4.88 -12.40
N THR A 41 3.02 -5.62 -11.87
CA THR A 41 4.05 -6.29 -12.66
C THR A 41 4.13 -7.77 -12.28
N VAL A 42 4.06 -8.65 -13.27
CA VAL A 42 4.12 -10.10 -13.09
C VAL A 42 5.56 -10.58 -13.30
N LEU A 43 6.20 -11.05 -12.23
CA LEU A 43 7.57 -11.59 -12.24
C LEU A 43 7.71 -12.71 -11.21
N GLY A 44 7.45 -13.96 -11.63
CA GLY A 44 7.44 -15.12 -10.73
C GLY A 44 6.40 -15.05 -9.61
N GLY A 45 5.44 -14.14 -9.73
CA GLY A 45 4.51 -13.65 -8.71
C GLY A 45 4.04 -12.25 -9.15
N THR A 46 3.32 -11.53 -8.30
CA THR A 46 2.78 -10.21 -8.64
C THR A 46 3.37 -9.15 -7.71
N TYR A 47 4.03 -8.16 -8.29
CA TYR A 47 4.40 -6.93 -7.59
C TYR A 47 3.30 -5.89 -7.80
N TYR A 48 2.84 -5.33 -6.69
CA TYR A 48 1.93 -4.19 -6.65
C TYR A 48 2.71 -2.99 -6.12
N GLU A 49 2.95 -2.03 -6.99
CA GLU A 49 3.54 -0.74 -6.64
C GLU A 49 2.40 0.26 -6.50
N LEU A 50 2.05 0.64 -5.27
CA LEU A 50 0.90 1.50 -5.01
C LEU A 50 1.36 2.80 -4.33
N ALA A 51 0.84 3.93 -4.81
CA ALA A 51 0.82 5.15 -4.04
C ALA A 51 -0.49 5.22 -3.25
N ILE A 52 -0.40 5.39 -1.93
CA ILE A 52 -1.56 5.44 -1.03
C ILE A 52 -1.51 6.72 -0.19
N SER A 53 -2.65 7.13 0.33
CA SER A 53 -2.73 8.10 1.42
C SER A 53 -3.18 7.40 2.71
N ALA A 54 -2.55 7.75 3.83
CA ALA A 54 -2.92 7.21 5.13
C ALA A 54 -2.85 8.29 6.22
N VAL A 55 -3.71 8.15 7.23
CA VAL A 55 -3.77 9.04 8.39
C VAL A 55 -3.18 8.34 9.61
N ASP A 56 -2.33 9.03 10.37
CA ASP A 56 -1.87 8.53 11.67
C ASP A 56 -2.95 8.75 12.71
N ARG A 57 -3.58 7.67 13.21
CA ARG A 57 -4.67 7.78 14.19
C ARG A 57 -4.22 8.36 15.54
N ARG A 58 -2.91 8.43 15.82
CA ARG A 58 -2.38 9.00 17.06
C ARG A 58 -2.12 10.50 16.96
N LYS A 59 -2.14 11.08 15.77
CA LYS A 59 -1.84 12.49 15.52
C LYS A 59 -3.04 13.15 14.85
N ALA A 60 -3.35 14.39 15.23
CA ALA A 60 -4.36 15.19 14.54
C ALA A 60 -3.85 15.75 13.20
N ASN A 61 -2.98 15.01 12.50
CA ASN A 61 -2.30 15.44 11.30
C ASN A 61 -3.11 15.07 10.05
N ALA A 62 -2.89 15.84 8.97
CA ALA A 62 -3.43 15.53 7.66
C ALA A 62 -2.92 14.17 7.14
N ALA A 63 -3.66 13.59 6.19
CA ALA A 63 -3.22 12.38 5.49
C ALA A 63 -1.86 12.59 4.83
N GLN A 64 -0.96 11.62 4.99
CA GLN A 64 0.34 11.58 4.34
C GLN A 64 0.31 10.56 3.20
N ASN A 65 1.12 10.80 2.18
CA ASN A 65 1.22 9.90 1.04
C ASN A 65 2.39 8.94 1.21
N TYR A 66 2.22 7.71 0.76
CA TYR A 66 3.20 6.65 0.85
C TYR A 66 3.31 5.89 -0.46
N ALA A 67 4.54 5.58 -0.87
CA ALA A 67 4.81 4.57 -1.88
C ALA A 67 5.00 3.21 -1.21
N THR A 68 4.29 2.21 -1.71
CA THR A 68 4.30 0.86 -1.17
C THR A 68 4.63 -0.13 -2.27
N LEU A 69 5.37 -1.18 -1.90
CA LEU A 69 5.65 -2.31 -2.77
C LEU A 69 5.28 -3.59 -2.04
N VAL A 70 4.31 -4.31 -2.59
CA VAL A 70 3.85 -5.60 -2.08
C VAL A 70 4.10 -6.67 -3.13
N TYR A 71 4.67 -7.80 -2.70
CA TYR A 71 4.84 -8.97 -3.54
C TYR A 71 3.89 -10.08 -3.10
N GLU A 72 3.15 -10.66 -4.03
CA GLU A 72 2.16 -11.70 -3.79
C GLU A 72 2.40 -12.92 -4.67
N LYS A 73 2.25 -14.11 -4.08
CA LYS A 73 2.09 -15.38 -4.79
C LYS A 73 0.87 -16.11 -4.22
N PRO A 74 -0.30 -15.99 -4.88
CA PRO A 74 -1.54 -16.58 -4.37
C PRO A 74 -1.45 -18.10 -4.18
N TRP A 75 -0.82 -18.80 -5.13
CA TRP A 75 -0.65 -20.27 -5.09
C TRP A 75 0.30 -20.77 -4.00
N GLN A 76 1.01 -19.87 -3.31
CA GLN A 76 1.83 -20.20 -2.14
C GLN A 76 1.30 -19.56 -0.86
N HIS A 77 0.12 -18.92 -0.89
CA HIS A 77 -0.43 -18.12 0.21
C HIS A 77 0.58 -17.09 0.76
N LEU A 78 1.42 -16.55 -0.12
CA LEU A 78 2.51 -15.64 0.26
C LEU A 78 2.14 -14.21 -0.10
N LYS A 79 2.25 -13.31 0.87
CA LYS A 79 2.16 -11.86 0.67
C LYS A 79 3.22 -11.18 1.53
N ILE A 80 4.05 -10.35 0.92
CA ILE A 80 5.21 -9.72 1.56
C ILE A 80 5.17 -8.22 1.30
N LEU A 81 5.27 -7.43 2.37
CA LEU A 81 5.58 -6.00 2.26
C LEU A 81 7.08 -5.86 1.99
N VAL A 82 7.43 -5.44 0.78
CA VAL A 82 8.82 -5.24 0.35
C VAL A 82 9.31 -3.86 0.74
N SER A 83 8.47 -2.83 0.57
CA SER A 83 8.81 -1.45 0.91
C SER A 83 7.56 -0.65 1.31
N PHE A 84 7.75 0.28 2.25
CA PHE A 84 6.75 1.27 2.66
C PHE A 84 7.50 2.57 2.98
N LYS A 85 7.32 3.62 2.16
CA LYS A 85 8.07 4.87 2.27
C LYS A 85 7.12 6.06 2.16
N GLU A 86 7.25 7.03 3.05
CA GLU A 86 6.59 8.32 2.91
C GLU A 86 7.13 9.02 1.65
N ILE A 87 6.24 9.61 0.86
CA ILE A 87 6.59 10.39 -0.33
C ILE A 87 6.10 11.82 -0.17
N PRO A 88 6.90 12.82 -0.63
CA PRO A 88 6.46 14.21 -0.59
C PRO A 88 5.20 14.38 -1.43
N ILE A 89 4.29 15.22 -0.95
CA ILE A 89 3.14 15.66 -1.74
C ILE A 89 3.73 16.53 -2.86
N SER A 90 3.73 16.03 -4.10
CA SER A 90 4.04 16.87 -5.26
C SER A 90 2.89 17.86 -5.43
N VAL A 91 3.17 19.12 -5.07
CA VAL A 91 2.32 20.30 -5.34
C VAL A 91 2.41 20.67 -6.81
#